data_AF-W2LTG6-F1
#
_entry.id   AF-W2LTG6-F1
#
_cell.length_a   1.000
_cell.length_b   1.000
_cell.length_c   1.000
_cell.angle_alpha   90.00
_cell.angle_beta   90.00
_cell.angle_gamma   90.00
#
_symmetry.space_group_name_H-M   'P 1'
#
loop_
_entity.id
_entity.type
_entity.pdbx_description
1 polymer ?
#
loop_
_entity_poly.entity_id
_entity_poly.type
_entity_poly.pdbx_seq_one_letter_code
_entity_poly.pdbx_strand_id
1 'polypeptide(L)'
;MTSQRVVRVFLLAISCLASVSTAFEGYGTVYTLSSPSDGNCNFMNWPEAAVTKYAALNAEQWEETMNCGRCAEVSCTDASCSGQSEIVYIMDQCPGCAYGDLDLSPDVFESITGQSYTKLSIEWKFVDCPISNN
;
A
#
# COMPACT_ATOMS: atom_id res chain seq x y z
N MET A 1 -41.13 -40.37 -37.32
CA MET A 1 -40.13 -39.50 -37.99
C MET A 1 -40.67 -38.07 -38.02
N THR A 2 -40.17 -37.19 -37.14
CA THR A 2 -40.22 -35.71 -37.20
C THR A 2 -39.51 -35.18 -35.94
N SER A 3 -38.18 -35.14 -35.97
CA SER A 3 -37.33 -33.94 -36.16
C SER A 3 -37.41 -32.91 -35.03
N GLN A 4 -36.37 -32.92 -34.19
CA GLN A 4 -36.06 -31.99 -33.11
C GLN A 4 -36.02 -30.52 -33.56
N ARG A 5 -36.31 -29.61 -32.62
CA ARG A 5 -35.60 -28.33 -32.53
C ARG A 5 -35.15 -28.12 -31.08
N VAL A 6 -33.92 -28.53 -30.79
CA VAL A 6 -33.25 -28.22 -29.52
C VAL A 6 -32.78 -26.77 -29.62
N VAL A 7 -33.47 -25.85 -28.95
CA VAL A 7 -33.00 -24.48 -28.80
C VAL A 7 -31.90 -24.48 -27.75
N ARG A 8 -30.63 -24.48 -28.20
CA ARG A 8 -29.47 -24.31 -27.31
C ARG A 8 -29.34 -22.84 -26.95
N VAL A 9 -29.84 -22.47 -25.78
CA VAL A 9 -29.51 -21.18 -25.16
C VAL A 9 -28.05 -21.27 -24.70
N PHE A 10 -27.13 -20.68 -25.46
CA PHE A 10 -25.76 -20.48 -25.01
C PHE A 10 -25.79 -19.37 -23.95
N LEU A 11 -25.73 -19.76 -22.67
CA LEU A 11 -25.42 -18.87 -21.57
C LEU A 11 -23.97 -18.40 -21.75
N LEU A 12 -23.79 -17.18 -22.28
CA LEU A 12 -22.53 -16.46 -22.18
C LEU A 12 -22.31 -16.13 -20.70
N ALA A 13 -21.51 -16.96 -20.03
CA ALA A 13 -20.99 -16.63 -18.71
C ALA A 13 -20.02 -15.46 -18.88
N ILE A 14 -20.49 -14.25 -18.59
CA ILE A 14 -19.64 -13.06 -18.47
C ILE A 14 -18.83 -13.25 -17.20
N SER A 15 -17.62 -13.82 -17.34
CA SER A 15 -16.64 -13.88 -16.27
C SER A 15 -16.10 -12.48 -16.03
N CYS A 16 -16.62 -11.81 -14.99
CA CYS A 16 -16.06 -10.57 -14.49
C CYS A 16 -14.69 -10.89 -13.87
N LEU A 17 -13.60 -10.44 -14.51
CA LEU A 17 -12.26 -10.51 -13.92
C LEU A 17 -12.21 -9.45 -12.81
N ALA A 18 -12.53 -9.85 -11.58
CA ALA A 18 -12.26 -9.02 -10.42
C ALA A 18 -10.75 -9.03 -10.19
N SER A 19 -10.10 -7.87 -10.36
CA SER A 19 -8.71 -7.67 -9.94
C SER A 19 -8.64 -7.81 -8.43
N VAL A 20 -8.19 -8.96 -7.93
CA VAL A 20 -7.89 -9.14 -6.51
C VAL A 20 -6.61 -8.37 -6.22
N SER A 21 -6.72 -7.21 -5.57
CA SER A 21 -5.55 -6.54 -4.98
C SER A 21 -5.11 -7.35 -3.77
N THR A 22 -3.87 -7.82 -3.77
CA THR A 22 -3.28 -8.56 -2.65
C THR A 22 -2.98 -7.60 -1.52
N ALA A 23 -3.72 -7.74 -0.41
CA ALA A 23 -3.39 -7.07 0.83
C ALA A 23 -2.27 -7.82 1.57
N PHE A 24 -1.44 -7.06 2.27
CA PHE A 24 -0.38 -7.52 3.15
C PHE A 24 -0.75 -7.13 4.58
N GLU A 25 -0.45 -8.03 5.51
CA GLU A 25 -0.60 -7.79 6.93
C GLU A 25 0.78 -7.74 7.57
N GLY A 26 0.94 -6.84 8.54
CA GLY A 26 2.19 -6.70 9.28
C GLY A 26 2.05 -5.65 10.37
N TYR A 27 3.16 -5.02 10.71
CA TYR A 27 3.21 -3.94 11.67
C TYR A 27 3.68 -2.62 11.04
N GLY A 28 3.04 -1.55 11.49
CA GLY A 28 3.52 -0.18 11.29
C GLY A 28 4.45 0.22 12.42
N THR A 29 5.58 0.83 12.08
CA THR A 29 6.44 1.60 13.00
C THR A 29 6.65 3.01 12.47
N VAL A 30 7.51 3.80 13.11
CA VAL A 30 7.76 5.21 12.75
C VAL A 30 9.24 5.47 12.53
N TYR A 31 9.55 6.14 11.42
CA TYR A 31 10.87 6.70 11.13
C TYR A 31 10.76 8.07 10.48
N THR A 32 11.89 8.77 10.40
CA THR A 32 11.96 10.11 9.82
C THR A 32 12.96 10.16 8.68
N LEU A 33 12.52 10.64 7.51
CA LEU A 33 13.39 11.12 6.44
C LEU A 33 13.63 12.62 6.61
N SER A 34 14.87 13.06 6.40
CA SER A 34 15.20 14.49 6.37
C SER A 34 14.74 15.16 5.05
N SER A 35 14.70 14.39 3.96
CA SER A 35 14.16 14.76 2.65
C SER A 35 13.77 13.49 1.88
N PRO A 36 12.80 13.54 0.94
CA PRO A 36 12.53 12.41 0.02
C PRO A 36 13.73 11.97 -0.84
N SER A 37 14.77 12.80 -0.95
CA SER A 37 16.06 12.44 -1.57
C SER A 37 16.94 11.52 -0.71
N ASP A 38 16.69 11.42 0.58
CA ASP A 38 17.62 10.78 1.53
C ASP A 38 17.33 9.29 1.73
N GLY A 39 16.17 8.82 1.27
CA GLY A 39 15.81 7.41 1.27
C GLY A 39 16.55 6.62 0.19
N ASN A 40 16.52 5.29 0.29
CA ASN A 40 17.15 4.38 -0.66
C ASN A 40 16.63 4.53 -2.11
N CYS A 41 15.46 5.13 -2.33
CA CYS A 41 14.97 5.46 -3.67
C CYS A 41 15.64 6.69 -4.30
N ASN A 42 16.27 7.55 -3.50
CA ASN A 42 17.05 8.72 -3.93
C ASN A 42 16.33 9.57 -5.00
N PHE A 43 15.06 9.92 -4.75
CA PHE A 43 14.27 10.68 -5.70
C PHE A 43 14.81 12.10 -5.84
N MET A 44 14.89 12.58 -7.08
CA MET A 44 15.27 13.96 -7.40
C MET A 44 14.05 14.86 -7.67
N ASN A 45 12.87 14.26 -7.79
CA ASN A 45 11.60 14.94 -7.96
C ASN A 45 10.49 14.09 -7.32
N TRP A 46 9.55 14.72 -6.62
CA TRP A 46 8.50 14.05 -5.87
C TRP A 46 7.25 14.94 -5.76
N PRO A 47 6.05 14.35 -5.58
CA PRO A 47 4.87 15.12 -5.20
C PRO A 47 5.06 15.75 -3.82
N GLU A 48 4.52 16.94 -3.58
CA GLU A 48 4.61 17.63 -2.28
C GLU A 48 4.14 16.74 -1.12
N ALA A 49 3.10 15.94 -1.35
CA ALA A 49 2.57 15.01 -0.35
C ALA A 49 3.60 13.96 0.11
N ALA A 50 4.60 13.60 -0.70
CA ALA A 50 5.62 12.63 -0.34
C ALA A 50 6.59 13.13 0.73
N VAL A 51 6.59 14.44 1.04
CA VAL A 51 7.37 15.02 2.16
C VAL A 51 6.84 14.55 3.51
N THR A 52 5.54 14.27 3.61
CA THR A 52 4.88 13.88 4.87
C THR A 52 4.20 12.52 4.80
N LYS A 53 3.87 12.01 3.61
CA LYS A 53 3.16 10.75 3.41
C LYS A 53 4.05 9.66 2.82
N TYR A 54 5.09 9.27 3.53
CA TYR A 54 6.05 8.27 3.04
C TYR A 54 6.10 7.02 3.91
N ALA A 55 6.64 5.95 3.34
CA ALA A 55 6.96 4.73 4.05
C ALA A 55 8.26 4.08 3.55
N ALA A 56 8.91 3.32 4.42
CA ALA A 56 9.98 2.40 4.11
C ALA A 56 9.45 0.96 4.02
N LEU A 57 9.80 0.25 2.96
CA LEU A 57 9.36 -1.12 2.70
C LEU A 57 10.37 -2.13 3.29
N ASN A 58 9.88 -3.23 3.85
CA ASN A 58 10.75 -4.31 4.35
C ASN A 58 11.66 -4.90 3.25
N ALA A 59 12.75 -5.53 3.69
CA ALA A 59 13.79 -6.03 2.79
C ALA A 59 13.29 -7.05 1.77
N GLU A 60 12.46 -8.01 2.19
CA GLU A 60 11.99 -9.09 1.30
C GLU A 60 11.15 -8.52 0.14
N GLN A 61 10.16 -7.68 0.44
CA GLN A 61 9.33 -7.05 -0.61
C GLN A 61 10.09 -5.97 -1.40
N TRP A 62 11.15 -5.39 -0.83
CA TRP A 62 12.05 -4.51 -1.56
C TRP A 62 12.90 -5.29 -2.58
N GLU A 63 13.46 -6.44 -2.22
CA GLU A 63 14.36 -7.21 -3.09
C GLU A 63 13.66 -7.80 -4.33
N GLU A 64 12.34 -7.97 -4.30
CA GLU A 64 11.57 -8.44 -5.44
C GLU A 64 11.65 -7.48 -6.64
N THR A 65 11.33 -6.19 -6.44
CA THR A 65 11.22 -5.20 -7.54
C THR A 65 11.63 -3.78 -7.15
N MET A 66 12.34 -3.59 -6.03
CA MET A 66 12.60 -2.31 -5.31
C MET A 66 11.34 -1.59 -4.83
N ASN A 67 10.26 -1.56 -5.62
CA ASN A 67 8.99 -0.90 -5.32
C ASN A 67 9.09 0.62 -5.06
N CYS A 68 10.21 1.25 -5.40
CA CYS A 68 10.37 2.69 -5.35
C CYS A 68 9.29 3.42 -6.14
N GLY A 69 8.67 4.42 -5.51
CA GLY A 69 7.71 5.31 -6.15
C GLY A 69 6.33 4.70 -6.37
N ARG A 70 6.14 3.45 -5.91
CA ARG A 70 4.80 2.89 -5.74
C ARG A 70 4.10 3.53 -4.56
N CYS A 71 2.78 3.48 -4.57
CA CYS A 71 1.97 3.91 -3.44
C CYS A 71 1.27 2.74 -2.78
N ALA A 72 1.05 2.84 -1.48
CA ALA A 72 0.29 1.88 -0.70
C ALA A 72 -0.83 2.60 0.05
N GLU A 73 -2.02 2.01 0.05
CA GLU A 73 -3.08 2.38 0.99
C GLU A 73 -2.88 1.57 2.26
N VAL A 74 -2.64 2.24 3.38
CA VAL A 74 -2.32 1.65 4.67
C VAL A 74 -3.44 1.97 5.66
N SER A 75 -3.89 0.97 6.41
CA SER A 75 -4.88 1.11 7.46
C SER A 75 -4.37 0.45 8.73
N CYS A 76 -4.61 1.06 9.89
CA CYS A 76 -4.35 0.38 11.14
C CYS A 76 -5.46 -0.64 11.45
N THR A 77 -5.06 -1.85 11.85
CA THR A 77 -5.96 -2.96 12.22
C THR A 77 -5.99 -3.25 13.72
N ASP A 78 -5.15 -2.57 14.50
CA ASP A 78 -5.14 -2.70 15.95
C ASP A 78 -6.41 -2.10 16.57
N ALA A 79 -6.90 -2.71 17.66
CA ALA A 79 -8.11 -2.27 18.36
C ALA A 79 -8.00 -0.86 18.95
N SER A 80 -6.78 -0.34 19.13
CA SER A 80 -6.52 1.02 19.62
C SER A 80 -6.66 2.11 18.56
N CYS A 81 -6.82 1.75 17.29
CA CYS A 81 -6.77 2.70 16.18
C CYS A 81 -8.09 3.39 15.88
N SER A 82 -7.99 4.58 15.26
CA SER A 82 -9.12 5.43 14.87
C SER A 82 -9.89 4.92 13.64
N GLY A 83 -9.38 3.87 12.97
CA GLY A 83 -10.01 3.24 11.80
C GLY A 83 -9.83 4.02 10.49
N GLN A 84 -8.83 4.90 10.41
CA GLN A 84 -8.53 5.68 9.22
C GLN A 84 -7.50 4.97 8.32
N SER A 85 -7.57 5.23 7.02
CA SER A 85 -6.59 4.80 6.03
C SER A 85 -5.88 6.00 5.43
N GLU A 86 -4.65 5.81 4.97
CA GLU A 86 -3.86 6.85 4.32
C GLU A 86 -3.03 6.27 3.17
N ILE A 87 -2.80 7.07 2.13
CA ILE A 87 -1.94 6.67 1.02
C ILE A 87 -0.52 7.16 1.28
N VAL A 88 0.43 6.24 1.24
CA VAL A 88 1.86 6.53 1.39
C VAL A 88 2.61 6.27 0.10
N TYR A 89 3.70 7.01 -0.10
CA TYR A 89 4.67 6.76 -1.15
C TYR A 89 5.84 5.92 -0.60
N ILE A 90 6.21 4.85 -1.30
CA ILE A 90 7.39 4.04 -0.96
C ILE A 90 8.65 4.79 -1.38
N MET A 91 9.39 5.29 -0.39
CA MET A 91 10.53 6.21 -0.55
C MET A 91 11.85 5.58 -0.07
N ASP A 92 11.78 4.52 0.73
CA ASP A 92 12.93 3.96 1.41
C ASP A 92 12.80 2.45 1.65
N GLN A 93 13.89 1.84 2.10
CA GLN A 93 13.96 0.46 2.55
C GLN A 93 14.10 0.42 4.07
N CYS A 94 13.40 -0.49 4.73
CA CYS A 94 13.57 -0.85 6.13
C CYS A 94 14.19 -2.26 6.24
N PRO A 95 15.52 -2.40 6.36
CA PRO A 95 16.17 -3.71 6.42
C PRO A 95 15.80 -4.56 7.65
N GLY A 96 15.36 -3.91 8.73
CA GLY A 96 14.97 -4.59 9.98
C GLY A 96 13.50 -4.95 10.08
N CYS A 97 12.68 -4.56 9.09
CA CYS A 97 11.25 -4.83 9.06
C CYS A 97 10.98 -6.26 8.56
N ALA A 98 10.00 -6.94 9.16
CA ALA A 98 9.56 -8.26 8.69
C ALA A 98 8.73 -8.16 7.40
N TYR A 99 8.51 -9.27 6.70
CA TYR A 99 7.58 -9.31 5.58
C TYR A 99 6.21 -8.74 6.00
N GLY A 100 5.67 -7.81 5.20
CA GLY A 100 4.41 -7.11 5.48
C GLY A 100 4.53 -5.88 6.38
N ASP A 101 5.64 -5.69 7.11
CA ASP A 101 5.86 -4.50 7.91
C ASP A 101 6.17 -3.28 7.01
N LEU A 102 5.72 -2.10 7.46
CA LEU A 102 6.07 -0.80 6.91
C LEU A 102 6.58 0.13 8.02
N ASP A 103 7.68 0.85 7.77
CA ASP A 103 8.08 1.96 8.63
C ASP A 103 7.46 3.24 8.07
N LEU A 104 6.57 3.90 8.80
CA LEU A 104 5.75 5.00 8.31
C LEU A 104 6.35 6.35 8.74
N SER A 105 6.02 7.41 8.00
CA SER A 105 6.27 8.77 8.49
C SER A 105 5.47 9.04 9.79
N PRO A 106 5.91 9.97 10.65
CA PRO A 106 5.19 10.29 11.88
C PRO A 106 3.76 10.76 11.60
N ASP A 107 3.58 11.60 10.57
CA ASP A 107 2.28 12.16 10.21
C ASP A 107 1.28 11.08 9.77
N VAL A 108 1.73 10.09 8.98
CA VAL A 108 0.88 8.98 8.56
C VAL A 108 0.53 8.10 9.75
N PHE A 109 1.54 7.73 10.55
CA PHE A 109 1.33 6.85 11.69
C PHE A 109 0.36 7.47 12.69
N GLU A 110 0.54 8.74 13.03
CA GLU A 110 -0.38 9.47 13.91
C GLU A 110 -1.78 9.57 13.30
N SER A 111 -1.89 9.83 11.99
CA SER A 111 -3.20 9.91 11.32
C SER A 111 -3.98 8.59 11.37
N ILE A 112 -3.34 7.44 11.14
CA ILE A 112 -4.06 6.16 11.08
C ILE A 112 -4.23 5.48 12.45
N THR A 113 -3.39 5.85 13.44
CA THR A 113 -3.38 5.20 14.76
C THR A 113 -3.86 6.09 15.90
N GLY A 114 -3.77 7.42 15.76
CA GLY A 114 -3.95 8.37 16.86
C GLY A 114 -2.82 8.37 17.89
N GLN A 115 -1.69 7.72 17.61
CA GLN A 115 -0.53 7.57 18.49
C GLN A 115 0.74 8.02 17.76
N SER A 116 1.73 8.54 18.47
CA SER A 116 2.89 9.17 17.82
C SER A 116 4.07 8.22 17.57
N TYR A 117 4.39 7.32 18.50
CA TYR A 117 5.57 6.44 18.41
C TYR A 117 5.33 5.13 19.15
N THR A 118 4.89 4.11 18.42
CA THR A 118 4.74 2.73 18.92
C THR A 118 4.80 1.75 17.74
N LYS A 119 4.47 0.47 17.97
CA LYS A 119 4.33 -0.57 16.95
C LYS A 119 2.91 -1.13 16.99
N LEU A 120 2.16 -1.01 15.90
CA LEU A 120 0.76 -1.45 15.82
C LEU A 120 0.50 -2.27 14.55
N SER A 121 -0.47 -3.18 14.60
CA SER A 121 -0.81 -3.98 13.43
C SER A 121 -1.45 -3.13 12.34
N ILE A 122 -1.05 -3.36 11.11
CA ILE A 122 -1.55 -2.69 9.92
C ILE A 122 -1.93 -3.72 8.85
N GLU A 123 -2.83 -3.30 7.98
CA GLU A 123 -3.08 -3.92 6.68
C GLU A 123 -2.81 -2.87 5.61
N TRP A 124 -2.19 -3.29 4.50
CA TRP A 124 -1.96 -2.41 3.37
C TRP A 124 -1.96 -3.14 2.05
N LYS A 125 -2.18 -2.39 0.97
CA LYS A 125 -2.08 -2.91 -0.39
C LYS A 125 -1.49 -1.86 -1.30
N PHE A 126 -0.81 -2.30 -2.35
CA PHE A 126 -0.37 -1.35 -3.38
C PHE A 126 -1.57 -0.78 -4.14
N VAL A 127 -1.53 0.53 -4.39
CA VAL A 127 -2.55 1.31 -5.12
C VAL A 127 -1.89 2.23 -6.13
N ASP A 128 -2.71 2.83 -7.01
CA ASP A 128 -2.25 3.91 -7.87
C ASP A 128 -1.93 5.14 -7.03
N CYS A 129 -0.82 5.80 -7.35
CA CYS A 129 -0.45 7.04 -6.68
C CYS A 129 -1.43 8.17 -7.00
N PRO A 130 -1.76 9.04 -6.02
CA PRO A 130 -2.60 10.21 -6.28
C PRO A 130 -1.98 11.09 -7.35
N ILE A 131 -2.75 11.38 -8.41
CA ILE A 131 -2.33 12.30 -9.46
C ILE A 131 -2.70 13.70 -8.99
N SER A 132 -1.71 14.54 -8.66
CA SER A 132 -1.95 15.97 -8.51
C SER A 132 -2.10 16.58 -9.91
N ASN A 133 -3.34 16.88 -10.31
CA ASN A 133 -3.57 17.70 -11.51
C ASN A 133 -3.07 19.11 -11.21
N ASN A 134 -1.95 19.49 -11.82
CA ASN A 134 -1.46 20.87 -11.83
C ASN A 134 -2.21 21.70 -12.87
#